data_AF-A0A523KBZ2-F1
#
_entry.id   AF-A0A523KBZ2-F1
#
_cell.length_a   1.000
_cell.length_b   1.000
_cell.length_c   1.000
_cell.angle_alpha   90.00
_cell.angle_beta   90.00
_cell.angle_gamma   90.00
#
_symmetry.space_group_name_H-M   'P 1'
#
loop_
_entity.id
_entity.type
_entity.pdbx_description
1 polymer ?
#
loop_
_entity_poly.entity_id
_entity_poly.type
_entity_poly.pdbx_seq_one_letter_code
_entity_poly.pdbx_strand_id
1 'polypeptide(L)'
;MFILRVALNTPLRNLFDYLPPDNCPAETLAPGQRLQVPFGKGSVRTGIIISISGTSELPKYKLKKAIALLDEVPLLPKKHLQLIEWASHYYHHPIGDVAFTSLPAALRKGKAAKIKQEVVWRLTESGKKLDPDELSRAKKQLALFLFIKQIPDGVSQSRITNEFKNSR
;
A
#
# COMPACT_ATOMS: atom_id res chain seq x y z
N MET A 1 26.91 6.45 8.99
CA MET A 1 26.16 7.20 7.95
C MET A 1 25.64 6.19 6.95
N PHE A 2 24.35 6.21 6.67
CA PHE A 2 23.67 5.14 5.94
C PHE A 2 23.44 5.53 4.48
N ILE A 3 23.64 4.58 3.57
CA ILE A 3 23.34 4.69 2.14
C ILE A 3 22.28 3.66 1.83
N LEU A 4 21.20 4.11 1.20
CA LEU A 4 20.09 3.27 0.78
C LEU A 4 20.38 2.75 -0.61
N ARG A 5 20.50 1.42 -0.78
CA ARG A 5 20.59 0.79 -2.08
C ARG A 5 19.18 0.46 -2.55
N VAL A 6 18.72 1.22 -3.55
CA VAL A 6 17.32 1.25 -3.95
C VAL A 6 17.15 0.61 -5.31
N ALA A 7 16.22 -0.34 -5.40
CA ALA A 7 15.76 -0.86 -6.68
C ALA A 7 14.66 0.05 -7.25
N LEU A 8 14.76 0.35 -8.54
CA LEU A 8 13.77 1.14 -9.28
C LEU A 8 13.23 0.32 -10.45
N ASN A 9 11.92 0.42 -10.71
CA ASN A 9 11.29 -0.25 -11.84
C ASN A 9 11.73 0.37 -13.17
N THR A 10 12.90 -0.05 -13.63
CA THR A 10 13.60 0.41 -14.83
C THR A 10 14.31 -0.81 -15.45
N PRO A 11 14.62 -0.80 -16.75
CA PRO A 11 15.32 -1.92 -17.40
C PRO A 11 16.79 -2.05 -16.98
N LEU A 12 17.28 -1.25 -16.01
CA LEU A 12 18.66 -1.24 -15.57
C LEU A 12 18.90 -2.30 -14.50
N ARG A 13 19.95 -3.11 -14.69
CA ARG A 13 20.31 -4.23 -13.80
C ARG A 13 21.11 -3.81 -12.56
N ASN A 14 20.94 -2.57 -12.12
CA ASN A 14 21.70 -1.99 -11.02
C ASN A 14 20.76 -1.52 -9.90
N LEU A 15 21.30 -1.46 -8.69
CA LEU A 15 20.74 -0.67 -7.60
C LEU A 15 21.24 0.76 -7.71
N PHE A 16 20.47 1.68 -7.15
CA PHE A 16 20.80 3.10 -7.11
C PHE A 16 21.03 3.53 -5.66
N ASP A 17 22.15 4.21 -5.44
CA ASP A 17 22.52 4.68 -4.12
C ASP A 17 21.85 6.04 -3.84
N TYR A 18 21.16 6.12 -2.70
CA TYR A 18 20.53 7.34 -2.22
C TYR A 18 20.92 7.60 -0.76
N LEU A 19 20.95 8.87 -0.40
CA LEU A 19 20.96 9.28 0.99
C LEU A 19 19.53 9.17 1.58
N PRO A 20 19.39 8.96 2.90
CA PRO A 20 18.10 8.99 3.57
C PRO A 20 17.32 10.29 3.31
N PRO A 21 15.96 10.26 3.39
CA PRO A 21 15.17 11.47 3.39
C PRO A 21 15.53 12.39 4.54
N ASP A 22 15.31 13.70 4.34
CA ASP A 22 15.43 14.66 5.42
C ASP A 22 14.41 14.36 6.53
N ASN A 23 14.80 14.56 7.78
CA ASN A 23 13.97 14.31 8.97
C ASN A 23 13.44 12.87 9.11
N CYS A 24 14.11 11.88 8.51
CA CYS A 24 13.79 10.47 8.67
C CYS A 24 14.77 9.82 9.68
N PRO A 25 14.29 9.40 10.88
CA PRO A 25 15.16 8.75 11.87
C PRO A 25 15.72 7.43 11.34
N ALA A 26 16.98 7.13 11.66
CA ALA A 26 17.68 5.98 11.10
C ALA A 26 17.01 4.65 11.45
N GLU A 27 16.42 4.57 12.65
CA GLU A 27 15.68 3.43 13.18
C GLU A 27 14.40 3.10 12.39
N THR A 28 13.88 4.06 11.63
CA THR A 28 12.69 3.85 10.78
C THR A 28 13.02 3.23 9.43
N LEU A 29 14.30 3.21 9.05
CA LEU A 29 14.78 2.73 7.75
C LEU A 29 15.16 1.25 7.83
N ALA A 30 14.53 0.47 6.97
CA ALA A 30 14.75 -0.96 6.88
C ALA A 30 14.62 -1.45 5.42
N PRO A 31 15.41 -2.47 5.02
CA PRO A 31 15.19 -3.18 3.77
C PRO A 31 13.75 -3.65 3.61
N GLY A 32 13.21 -3.56 2.40
CA GLY A 32 11.86 -3.97 2.04
C GLY A 32 10.79 -2.88 2.16
N GLN A 33 11.15 -1.68 2.60
CA GLN A 33 10.28 -0.50 2.54
C GLN A 33 10.34 0.17 1.17
N ARG A 34 9.24 0.81 0.78
CA ARG A 34 9.21 1.70 -0.39
C ARG A 34 9.50 3.13 0.02
N LEU A 35 10.10 3.87 -0.91
CA LEU A 35 10.40 5.30 -0.75
C LEU A 35 10.26 6.02 -2.09
N GLN A 36 10.02 7.32 -2.05
CA GLN A 36 10.08 8.19 -3.22
C GLN A 36 11.50 8.70 -3.42
N VAL A 37 11.98 8.69 -4.66
CA VAL A 37 13.31 9.18 -5.03
C VAL A 37 13.28 10.01 -6.30
N PRO A 38 14.20 10.97 -6.47
CA PRO A 38 14.41 11.63 -7.74
C PRO A 38 15.15 10.71 -8.71
N PHE A 39 14.70 10.63 -9.95
CA PHE A 39 15.30 9.81 -10.99
C PHE A 39 15.23 10.46 -12.38
N GLY A 40 16.30 10.34 -13.15
CA GLY A 40 16.40 10.92 -14.50
C GLY A 40 16.26 12.45 -14.51
N LYS A 41 15.54 12.97 -15.53
CA LYS A 41 15.27 14.41 -15.76
C LYS A 41 14.25 14.99 -14.76
N GLY A 42 14.50 14.81 -13.46
CA GLY A 42 13.68 15.38 -12.38
C GLY A 42 12.38 14.62 -12.08
N SER A 43 12.19 13.43 -12.62
CA SER A 43 10.99 12.64 -12.33
C SER A 43 11.05 12.01 -10.93
N VAL A 44 9.92 11.99 -10.22
CA VAL A 44 9.80 11.23 -8.97
C VAL A 44 9.41 9.80 -9.29
N ARG A 45 10.06 8.84 -8.62
CA ARG A 45 9.79 7.41 -8.75
C ARG A 45 9.61 6.78 -7.38
N THR A 46 8.81 5.74 -7.32
CA THR A 46 8.82 4.82 -6.18
C THR A 46 10.01 3.87 -6.37
N GLY A 47 10.77 3.66 -5.30
CA GLY A 47 11.80 2.64 -5.20
C GLY A 47 11.56 1.73 -4.00
N ILE A 48 12.33 0.65 -3.92
CA ILE A 48 12.32 -0.30 -2.81
C ILE A 48 13.73 -0.37 -2.24
N ILE A 49 13.89 -0.22 -0.93
CA ILE A 49 15.18 -0.39 -0.26
C ILE A 49 15.53 -1.88 -0.30
N ILE A 50 16.57 -2.27 -1.02
CA ILE A 50 17.04 -3.67 -1.06
C ILE A 50 18.02 -3.93 0.09
N SER A 51 18.93 -2.99 0.33
CA SER A 51 19.90 -3.09 1.42
C SER A 51 20.31 -1.70 1.90
N ILE A 52 20.84 -1.63 3.12
CA ILE A 52 21.44 -0.42 3.68
C ILE A 52 22.94 -0.68 3.84
N SER A 53 23.76 0.23 3.33
CA SER A 53 25.23 0.15 3.34
C SER A 53 25.84 1.32 4.12
N GLY A 54 27.05 1.12 4.65
CA GLY A 54 27.87 2.21 5.20
C GLY A 54 28.70 2.93 4.13
N THR A 55 28.80 2.37 2.92
CA THR A 55 29.68 2.84 1.83
C THR A 55 28.95 2.84 0.48
N SER A 56 29.41 3.71 -0.42
CA SER A 56 28.97 3.83 -1.82
C SER A 56 30.22 3.95 -2.69
N GLU A 57 30.14 3.43 -3.91
CA GLU A 57 31.16 3.63 -4.95
C GLU A 57 31.19 5.08 -5.45
N LEU A 58 30.06 5.80 -5.33
CA LEU A 58 29.98 7.19 -5.72
C LEU A 58 30.36 8.12 -4.56
N PRO A 59 31.06 9.23 -4.84
CA PRO A 59 31.28 10.27 -3.86
C PRO A 59 29.95 10.81 -3.31
N LYS A 60 29.90 11.02 -1.99
CA LYS A 60 28.68 11.42 -1.26
C LYS A 60 27.97 12.64 -1.86
N TYR A 61 28.74 13.63 -2.34
CA TYR A 61 28.18 14.86 -2.91
C TYR A 61 27.44 14.65 -4.24
N LYS A 62 27.63 13.50 -4.89
CA LYS A 62 26.88 13.11 -6.10
C LYS A 62 25.60 12.33 -5.78
N LEU A 63 25.45 11.83 -4.55
CA LEU A 63 24.27 11.08 -4.15
C LEU A 63 23.10 12.03 -3.91
N LYS A 64 21.97 11.73 -4.52
CA LYS A 64 20.71 12.43 -4.23
C LYS A 64 20.10 11.87 -2.94
N LYS A 65 19.34 12.70 -2.23
CA LYS A 65 18.49 12.23 -1.13
C LYS A 65 17.22 11.59 -1.67
N ALA A 66 16.73 10.58 -0.96
CA ALA A 66 15.34 10.17 -1.10
C ALA A 66 14.41 11.31 -0.64
N ILE A 67 13.19 11.32 -1.15
CA ILE A 67 12.20 12.39 -0.91
C ILE A 67 11.38 12.06 0.34
N ALA A 68 10.84 10.85 0.41
CA ALA A 68 9.98 10.43 1.51
C ALA A 68 9.92 8.90 1.62
N LEU A 69 9.85 8.38 2.85
CA LEU A 69 9.52 6.99 3.12
C LEU A 69 8.01 6.78 2.95
N LEU A 70 7.59 5.70 2.30
CA LEU A 70 6.17 5.42 2.03
C LEU A 70 5.55 4.40 2.98
N ASP A 71 6.38 3.60 3.64
CA ASP A 71 5.95 2.49 4.48
C ASP A 71 6.58 2.60 5.87
N GLU A 72 5.75 2.55 6.92
CA GLU A 72 6.21 2.55 8.32
C GLU A 72 6.95 1.26 8.68
N VAL A 73 6.58 0.16 8.05
CA VAL A 73 7.19 -1.16 8.23
C VAL A 73 7.58 -1.77 6.88
N PRO A 74 8.61 -2.63 6.84
CA PRO A 74 8.96 -3.36 5.61
C PRO A 74 7.78 -4.15 5.04
N LEU A 75 7.42 -3.86 3.79
CA LEU A 75 6.42 -4.65 3.06
C LEU A 75 7.00 -5.96 2.55
N LEU A 76 8.30 -5.98 2.26
CA LEU A 76 9.03 -7.16 1.82
C LEU A 76 9.90 -7.68 2.97
N PRO A 77 9.54 -8.82 3.58
CA PRO A 77 10.38 -9.44 4.60
C PRO A 77 11.72 -9.88 4.03
N LYS A 78 12.72 -10.06 4.90
CA LYS A 78 14.08 -10.48 4.53
C LYS A 78 14.11 -11.70 3.59
N LYS A 79 13.33 -12.75 3.88
CA LYS A 79 13.27 -13.95 3.03
C LYS A 79 12.76 -13.66 1.62
N HIS A 80 11.84 -12.71 1.48
CA HIS A 80 11.33 -12.28 0.18
C HIS A 80 12.39 -11.49 -0.60
N LEU A 81 13.11 -10.58 0.08
CA LEU A 81 14.24 -9.88 -0.55
C LEU A 81 15.32 -10.85 -1.05
N GLN A 82 15.66 -11.87 -0.25
CA GLN A 82 16.59 -12.93 -0.67
C GLN A 82 16.10 -13.69 -1.91
N LEU A 83 14.79 -13.99 -1.97
CA LEU A 83 14.19 -14.62 -3.14
C LEU A 83 14.24 -13.71 -4.38
N ILE A 84 13.99 -12.41 -4.21
CA ILE A 84 14.08 -11.41 -5.29
C ILE A 84 15.50 -11.31 -5.82
N GLU A 85 16.49 -11.21 -4.92
CA GLU A 85 17.91 -11.17 -5.28
C GLU A 85 18.33 -12.44 -6.01
N TRP A 86 17.96 -13.61 -5.48
CA TRP A 86 18.23 -14.89 -6.12
C TRP A 86 17.58 -14.99 -7.51
N ALA A 87 16.30 -14.64 -7.64
CA ALA A 87 15.59 -14.73 -8.91
C ALA A 87 16.14 -13.75 -9.95
N SER A 88 16.46 -12.52 -9.53
CA SER A 88 17.11 -11.53 -10.39
C SER A 88 18.46 -12.03 -10.91
N HIS A 89 19.27 -12.63 -10.03
CA HIS A 89 20.58 -13.17 -10.41
C HIS A 89 20.44 -14.39 -11.33
N TYR A 90 19.64 -15.38 -10.92
CA TYR A 90 19.48 -16.65 -11.62
C TYR A 90 18.87 -16.47 -13.02
N TYR A 91 17.77 -15.71 -13.11
CA TYR A 91 17.09 -15.45 -14.39
C TYR A 91 17.66 -14.25 -15.14
N HIS A 92 18.73 -13.62 -14.64
CA HIS A 92 19.37 -12.46 -15.25
C HIS A 92 18.39 -11.31 -15.54
N HIS A 93 17.35 -11.14 -14.72
CA HIS A 93 16.39 -10.05 -14.84
C HIS A 93 16.79 -8.85 -13.98
N PRO A 94 16.50 -7.60 -14.39
CA PRO A 94 16.74 -6.42 -13.56
C PRO A 94 16.08 -6.55 -12.19
N ILE A 95 16.84 -6.37 -11.11
CA ILE A 95 16.33 -6.53 -9.73
C ILE A 95 15.13 -5.61 -9.44
N GLY A 96 15.10 -4.41 -10.02
CA GLY A 96 13.97 -3.51 -9.92
C GLY A 96 12.70 -4.05 -10.58
N ASP A 97 12.80 -4.73 -11.72
CA ASP A 97 11.65 -5.35 -12.35
C ASP A 97 11.13 -6.53 -11.51
N VAL A 98 12.03 -7.42 -11.05
CA VAL A 98 11.69 -8.56 -10.18
C VAL A 98 11.05 -8.10 -8.85
N ALA A 99 11.62 -7.08 -8.21
CA ALA A 99 11.10 -6.55 -6.95
C ALA A 99 9.72 -5.89 -7.10
N PHE A 100 9.46 -5.21 -8.21
CA PHE A 100 8.16 -4.56 -8.42
C PHE A 100 7.11 -5.55 -8.91
N THR A 101 7.47 -6.53 -9.74
CA THR A 101 6.54 -7.56 -10.21
C THR A 101 6.02 -8.45 -9.08
N SER A 102 6.78 -8.62 -8.00
CA SER A 102 6.30 -9.33 -6.79
C SER A 102 5.25 -8.56 -5.98
N LEU A 103 5.02 -7.27 -6.28
CA LEU A 103 4.05 -6.43 -5.59
C LEU A 103 2.68 -6.36 -6.31
N PRO A 104 1.57 -6.31 -5.55
CA PRO A 104 0.26 -5.92 -6.06
C PRO A 104 0.30 -4.59 -6.84
N ALA A 105 -0.52 -4.48 -7.89
CA ALA A 105 -0.48 -3.33 -8.81
C ALA A 105 -0.69 -1.97 -8.12
N ALA A 106 -1.50 -1.90 -7.07
CA ALA A 106 -1.69 -0.68 -6.29
C ALA A 106 -0.39 -0.24 -5.58
N LEU A 107 0.35 -1.19 -5.00
CA LEU A 107 1.60 -0.92 -4.29
C LEU A 107 2.73 -0.56 -5.25
N ARG A 108 2.78 -1.16 -6.44
CA ARG A 108 3.69 -0.75 -7.50
C ARG A 108 3.54 0.74 -7.87
N LYS A 109 2.32 1.26 -7.81
CA LYS A 109 2.00 2.68 -8.10
C LYS A 109 2.23 3.60 -6.88
N GLY A 110 2.84 3.11 -5.81
CA GLY A 110 3.12 3.90 -4.61
C GLY A 110 1.91 4.16 -3.72
N LYS A 111 0.77 3.47 -3.93
CA LYS A 111 -0.37 3.59 -3.00
C LYS A 111 -0.03 2.99 -1.64
N ALA A 112 -0.67 3.50 -0.60
CA ALA A 112 -0.49 3.00 0.77
C ALA A 112 -0.88 1.53 0.88
N ALA A 113 -0.12 0.75 1.65
CA ALA A 113 -0.43 -0.64 2.00
C ALA A 113 -1.51 -0.70 3.09
N LYS A 114 -2.66 -0.11 2.81
CA LYS A 114 -3.83 -0.13 3.70
C LYS A 114 -4.85 -1.10 3.15
N ILE A 115 -5.28 -2.03 4.00
CA ILE A 115 -6.46 -2.85 3.72
C ILE A 115 -7.64 -1.87 3.68
N LYS A 116 -8.34 -1.84 2.55
CA LYS A 116 -9.55 -1.03 2.44
C LYS A 116 -10.61 -1.66 3.34
N GLN A 117 -10.84 -1.05 4.50
CA GLN A 117 -11.94 -1.46 5.36
C GLN A 117 -13.25 -1.05 4.68
N GLU A 118 -14.18 -1.98 4.59
CA GLU A 118 -15.52 -1.69 4.13
C GLU A 118 -16.40 -1.36 5.33
N VAL A 119 -17.11 -0.23 5.27
CA VAL A 119 -18.09 0.11 6.31
C VAL A 119 -19.26 -0.85 6.17
N VAL A 120 -19.51 -1.63 7.23
CA VAL A 120 -20.68 -2.51 7.34
C VAL A 120 -21.69 -1.89 8.30
N TRP A 121 -22.96 -1.94 7.90
CA TRP A 121 -24.10 -1.44 8.65
C TRP A 121 -24.84 -2.62 9.27
N ARG A 122 -25.13 -2.52 10.56
CA ARG A 122 -25.93 -3.50 11.30
C ARG A 122 -26.97 -2.79 12.13
N LEU A 123 -28.07 -3.47 12.44
CA LEU A 123 -29.03 -2.95 13.40
C LEU A 123 -28.40 -2.84 14.78
N THR A 124 -28.66 -1.73 15.46
CA THR A 124 -28.39 -1.57 16.89
C THR A 124 -29.33 -2.48 17.70
N GLU A 125 -29.06 -2.65 18.99
CA GLU A 125 -29.95 -3.41 19.88
C GLU A 125 -31.37 -2.83 19.94
N SER A 126 -31.50 -1.50 19.89
CA SER A 126 -32.81 -0.84 19.75
C SER A 126 -33.45 -1.13 18.40
N GLY A 127 -32.69 -1.10 17.30
CA GLY A 127 -33.18 -1.42 15.97
C GLY A 127 -33.66 -2.86 15.82
N LYS A 128 -33.02 -3.82 16.49
CA LYS A 128 -33.46 -5.23 16.48
C LYS A 128 -34.85 -5.42 17.12
N LYS A 129 -35.17 -4.62 18.14
CA LYS A 129 -36.43 -4.65 18.90
C LYS A 129 -37.55 -3.83 18.26
N LEU A 130 -37.22 -3.00 17.26
CA LEU A 130 -38.19 -2.17 16.56
C LEU A 130 -39.22 -3.04 15.82
N ASP A 131 -40.50 -2.70 16.00
CA ASP A 131 -41.59 -3.29 15.24
C ASP A 131 -41.59 -2.70 13.81
N PRO A 132 -41.53 -3.53 12.74
CA PRO A 132 -41.63 -3.05 11.37
C PRO A 132 -42.83 -2.12 11.09
N ASP A 133 -43.95 -2.29 11.80
CA ASP A 133 -45.16 -1.48 11.58
C ASP A 133 -44.98 0.00 11.99
N GLU A 134 -44.01 0.30 12.85
CA GLU A 134 -43.62 1.68 13.19
C GLU A 134 -43.03 2.44 11.99
N LEU A 135 -42.48 1.73 10.99
CA LEU A 135 -41.93 2.29 9.76
C LEU A 135 -42.88 2.17 8.55
N SER A 136 -44.13 1.76 8.76
CA SER A 136 -45.13 1.48 7.70
C SER A 136 -45.35 2.66 6.73
N ARG A 137 -45.24 3.90 7.21
CA ARG A 137 -45.39 5.12 6.40
C ARG A 137 -44.14 5.47 5.59
N ALA A 138 -42.98 4.94 5.97
CA ALA A 138 -41.69 5.19 5.33
C ALA A 138 -41.21 3.96 4.56
N LYS A 139 -41.89 3.63 3.46
CA LYS A 139 -41.67 2.39 2.66
C LYS A 139 -40.20 2.09 2.34
N LYS A 140 -39.38 3.12 2.02
CA LYS A 140 -37.95 2.97 1.72
C LYS A 140 -37.12 2.64 2.96
N GLN A 141 -37.44 3.26 4.10
CA GLN A 141 -36.78 2.97 5.38
C GLN A 141 -37.16 1.57 5.87
N LEU A 142 -38.43 1.18 5.72
CA LEU A 142 -38.91 -0.16 6.03
C LEU A 142 -38.20 -1.23 5.17
N ALA A 143 -38.10 -1.01 3.85
CA ALA A 143 -37.40 -1.93 2.95
C ALA A 143 -35.91 -2.09 3.31
N LEU A 144 -35.21 -0.98 3.58
CA LEU A 144 -33.83 -1.01 4.03
C LEU A 144 -33.68 -1.70 5.40
N PHE A 145 -34.59 -1.41 6.33
CA PHE A 145 -34.61 -2.01 7.66
C PHE A 145 -34.76 -3.53 7.60
N LEU A 146 -35.75 -4.02 6.85
CA LEU A 146 -35.99 -5.45 6.65
C LEU A 146 -34.79 -6.12 5.97
N PHE A 147 -34.19 -5.46 4.97
CA PHE A 147 -33.01 -5.97 4.29
C PHE A 147 -31.80 -6.12 5.24
N ILE A 148 -31.53 -5.13 6.09
CA ILE A 148 -30.43 -5.23 7.08
C ILE A 148 -30.79 -6.24 8.18
N LYS A 149 -32.07 -6.36 8.58
CA LYS A 149 -32.54 -7.33 9.59
C LYS A 149 -32.28 -8.78 9.19
N GLN A 150 -32.29 -9.08 7.88
CA GLN A 150 -31.98 -10.42 7.36
C GLN A 150 -30.49 -10.79 7.41
N ILE A 151 -29.60 -9.83 7.66
CA ILE A 151 -28.14 -10.04 7.63
C ILE A 151 -27.54 -9.60 8.98
N PRO A 152 -27.55 -10.47 10.01
CA PRO A 152 -27.15 -10.12 11.38
C PRO A 152 -25.70 -9.65 11.50
N ASP A 153 -24.81 -10.18 10.66
CA ASP A 153 -23.38 -9.85 10.62
C ASP A 153 -23.09 -8.48 9.99
N GLY A 154 -24.13 -7.84 9.43
CA GLY A 154 -24.06 -6.53 8.81
C GLY A 154 -23.90 -6.57 7.29
N VAL A 155 -24.23 -5.43 6.67
CA VAL A 155 -24.27 -5.27 5.21
C VAL A 155 -23.36 -4.13 4.81
N SER A 156 -22.52 -4.33 3.80
CA SER A 156 -21.64 -3.27 3.34
C SER A 156 -22.38 -2.07 2.77
N GLN A 157 -21.81 -0.88 2.98
CA GLN A 157 -22.35 0.35 2.40
C GLN A 157 -22.43 0.28 0.87
N SER A 158 -21.47 -0.36 0.20
CA SER A 158 -21.50 -0.53 -1.25
C SER A 158 -22.69 -1.39 -1.71
N ARG A 159 -23.01 -2.46 -0.98
CA ARG A 159 -24.15 -3.34 -1.24
C ARG A 159 -25.48 -2.62 -1.01
N ILE A 160 -25.62 -1.90 0.11
CA ILE A 160 -26.80 -1.07 0.36
C ILE A 160 -26.97 -0.04 -0.75
N THR A 161 -25.90 0.67 -1.11
CA THR A 161 -25.96 1.69 -2.17
C THR A 161 -26.34 1.05 -3.51
N ASN A 162 -25.88 -0.17 -3.82
CA ASN A 162 -26.24 -0.85 -5.08
C ASN A 162 -27.67 -1.37 -5.12
N GLU A 163 -28.15 -1.98 -4.03
CA GLU A 163 -29.52 -2.51 -3.93
C GLU A 163 -30.57 -1.39 -3.93
N PHE A 164 -30.26 -0.26 -3.29
CA PHE A 164 -31.19 0.87 -3.14
C PHE A 164 -30.83 2.06 -4.05
N LYS A 165 -29.97 1.86 -5.05
CA LYS A 165 -29.37 2.92 -5.91
C LYS A 165 -30.38 3.75 -6.71
N ASN A 166 -31.61 3.27 -6.86
CA ASN A 166 -32.66 3.89 -7.68
C ASN A 166 -34.02 3.97 -6.99
N SER A 167 -34.05 4.22 -5.69
CA SER A 167 -35.29 4.63 -5.03
C SER A 167 -35.42 6.15 -5.09
N ARG A 168 -35.68 6.71 -6.29
CA ARG A 168 -36.35 8.03 -6.38
C ARG A 168 -37.78 7.92 -5.89
#